data_AF-A0A1S1J886-F1
#
_entry.id   AF-A0A1S1J886-F1
#
_cell.length_a   1.000
_cell.length_b   1.000
_cell.length_c   1.000
_cell.angle_alpha   90.00
_cell.angle_beta   90.00
_cell.angle_gamma   90.00
#
_symmetry.space_group_name_H-M   'P 1'
#
loop_
_entity.id
_entity.type
_entity.pdbx_description
1 polymer ?
#
loop_
_entity_poly.entity_id
_entity_poly.type
_entity_poly.pdbx_seq_one_letter_code
_entity_poly.pdbx_strand_id
1 'polypeptide(L)'
;MKILKTLFILAFLTFLSCKKEDKSFETPEKVAAHTFEVLKNIDKKTNEEFLQEVMTYQELKDLANNPNAKLGEIVKSKFESVSQKAFTDTSIRDFNDIKETGKTYNIDWSSITFSEFKHLVIEFDNMKGLRVETYFKNKDGQIYFVKSQSFYDGKGYRIVKLAEIVPKR
;
A
#
# COMPACT_ATOMS: atom_id res chain seq x y z
N MET A 1 17.40 2.19 63.32
CA MET A 1 17.37 3.15 62.20
C MET A 1 18.20 2.60 61.04
N LYS A 2 17.60 1.87 60.09
CA LYS A 2 18.17 1.62 58.76
C LYS A 2 17.01 1.53 57.78
N ILE A 3 17.09 2.40 56.78
CA ILE A 3 16.03 2.88 55.91
C ILE A 3 15.63 1.78 54.93
N LEU A 4 14.33 1.47 54.91
CA LEU A 4 13.74 0.48 54.01
C LEU A 4 13.76 1.04 52.58
N LYS A 5 14.30 0.24 51.66
CA LYS A 5 14.59 0.59 50.27
C LYS A 5 13.31 0.94 49.51
N THR A 6 13.20 2.18 49.06
CA THR A 6 12.16 2.62 48.11
C THR A 6 12.35 1.91 46.78
N LEU A 7 11.37 1.10 46.38
CA LEU A 7 11.31 0.45 45.07
C LEU A 7 11.02 1.52 44.01
N PHE A 8 12.02 1.90 43.23
CA PHE A 8 11.87 2.83 42.12
C PHE A 8 11.24 2.07 40.94
N ILE A 9 9.91 2.14 40.80
CA ILE A 9 9.21 1.65 39.61
C ILE A 9 9.53 2.62 38.48
N LEU A 10 10.54 2.27 37.68
CA LEU A 10 10.88 2.96 36.45
C LEU A 10 9.81 2.59 35.41
N ALA A 11 8.73 3.37 35.37
CA ALA A 11 7.75 3.30 34.30
C ALA A 11 8.43 3.72 32.99
N PHE A 12 8.90 2.74 32.22
CA PHE A 12 9.30 2.93 30.83
C PHE A 12 8.01 3.20 30.04
N LEU A 13 7.57 4.47 30.04
CA LEU A 13 6.68 4.99 29.02
C LEU A 13 7.44 4.87 27.70
N THR A 14 7.31 3.74 27.03
CA THR A 14 7.72 3.62 25.63
C THR A 14 6.87 4.61 24.87
N PHE A 15 7.44 5.79 24.60
CA PHE A 15 7.00 6.66 23.53
C PHE A 15 7.12 5.85 22.24
N LEU A 16 6.11 5.04 21.94
CA LEU A 16 5.75 4.68 20.58
C LEU A 16 5.28 5.98 19.95
N SER A 17 6.24 6.86 19.67
CA SER A 17 6.07 7.81 18.58
C SER A 17 5.73 6.91 17.38
N CYS A 18 4.48 6.96 16.94
CA CYS A 18 4.09 6.46 15.63
C CYS A 18 4.94 7.22 14.60
N LYS A 19 6.20 6.81 14.43
CA LYS A 19 6.92 7.05 13.19
C LYS A 19 6.06 6.35 12.17
N LYS A 20 5.29 7.14 11.43
CA LYS A 20 4.54 6.69 10.27
C LYS A 20 5.54 5.88 9.45
N GLU A 21 5.32 4.57 9.38
CA GLU A 21 6.29 3.66 8.77
C GLU A 21 6.61 4.16 7.37
N ASP A 22 7.89 4.18 7.01
CA ASP A 22 8.31 4.69 5.72
C ASP A 22 7.82 3.72 4.63
N LYS A 23 6.68 4.02 3.99
CA LYS A 23 6.04 3.19 2.95
C LYS A 23 6.81 3.11 1.62
N SER A 24 8.13 3.26 1.64
CA SER A 24 9.00 3.10 0.47
C SER A 24 9.56 1.69 0.44
N PHE A 25 9.18 0.91 -0.55
CA PHE A 25 9.54 -0.50 -0.66
C PHE A 25 10.71 -0.68 -1.62
N GLU A 26 11.83 -1.21 -1.14
CA GLU A 26 13.05 -1.35 -1.95
C GLU A 26 12.89 -2.31 -3.15
N THR A 27 12.01 -3.30 -3.04
CA THR A 27 11.89 -4.37 -4.04
C THR A 27 10.43 -4.69 -4.40
N PRO A 28 10.17 -5.26 -5.59
CA PRO A 28 8.84 -5.74 -5.97
C PRO A 28 8.25 -6.76 -4.98
N GLU A 29 9.08 -7.63 -4.41
CA GLU A 29 8.69 -8.61 -3.38
C GLU A 29 8.11 -7.92 -2.15
N LYS A 30 8.74 -6.83 -1.68
CA LYS A 30 8.25 -6.06 -0.54
C LYS A 30 6.92 -5.36 -0.85
N VAL A 31 6.75 -4.86 -2.08
CA VAL A 31 5.46 -4.31 -2.55
C VAL A 31 4.38 -5.39 -2.57
N ALA A 32 4.69 -6.59 -3.08
CA ALA A 32 3.76 -7.72 -3.11
C ALA A 32 3.38 -8.18 -1.70
N ALA A 33 4.36 -8.29 -0.80
CA ALA A 33 4.15 -8.67 0.59
C ALA A 33 3.22 -7.67 1.30
N HIS A 34 3.52 -6.37 1.21
CA HIS A 34 2.65 -5.32 1.76
C HIS A 34 1.25 -5.39 1.17
N THR A 35 1.14 -5.51 -0.15
CA THR A 35 -0.13 -5.63 -0.85
C THR A 35 -0.95 -6.81 -0.32
N PHE A 36 -0.32 -7.98 -0.13
CA PHE A 36 -0.99 -9.16 0.42
C PHE A 36 -1.46 -8.95 1.85
N GLU A 37 -0.65 -8.32 2.71
CA GLU A 37 -1.06 -7.97 4.07
C GLU A 37 -2.25 -7.01 4.10
N VAL A 38 -2.30 -6.04 3.19
CA VAL A 38 -3.45 -5.12 3.05
C VAL A 38 -4.73 -5.87 2.68
N LEU A 39 -4.64 -6.90 1.84
CA LEU A 39 -5.79 -7.72 1.44
C LEU A 39 -6.36 -8.53 2.61
N LYS A 40 -5.54 -8.92 3.59
CA LYS A 40 -6.02 -9.63 4.76
C LYS A 40 -6.99 -8.74 5.53
N ASN A 41 -8.23 -9.20 5.66
CA ASN A 41 -9.33 -8.45 6.29
C ASN A 41 -9.70 -7.13 5.59
N ILE A 42 -9.47 -7.00 4.28
CA ILE A 42 -9.83 -5.79 3.52
C ILE A 42 -11.34 -5.48 3.57
N ASP A 43 -12.17 -6.50 3.77
CA ASP A 43 -13.61 -6.38 4.00
C ASP A 43 -13.97 -5.61 5.28
N LYS A 44 -13.11 -5.71 6.30
CA LYS A 44 -13.28 -5.08 7.61
C LYS A 44 -12.72 -3.67 7.69
N LYS A 45 -11.82 -3.30 6.76
CA LYS A 45 -11.23 -1.95 6.73
C LYS A 45 -12.26 -0.88 6.41
N THR A 46 -12.10 0.30 7.01
CA THR A 46 -12.77 1.55 6.58
C THR A 46 -12.03 2.22 5.43
N ASN A 47 -12.64 3.24 4.82
CA ASN A 47 -11.98 4.05 3.80
C ASN A 47 -10.73 4.74 4.36
N GLU A 48 -10.81 5.28 5.57
CA GLU A 48 -9.70 5.98 6.23
C GLU A 48 -8.53 5.02 6.50
N GLU A 49 -8.82 3.82 6.98
CA GLU A 49 -7.81 2.78 7.20
C GLU A 49 -7.15 2.36 5.87
N PHE A 50 -7.94 2.15 4.82
CA PHE A 50 -7.38 1.82 3.50
C PHE A 50 -6.53 2.95 2.91
N LEU A 51 -6.95 4.20 3.05
CA LEU A 51 -6.18 5.35 2.56
C LEU A 51 -4.84 5.51 3.28
N GLN A 52 -4.67 4.88 4.45
CA GLN A 52 -3.39 4.75 5.13
C GLN A 52 -2.53 3.60 4.61
N GLU A 53 -3.00 2.74 3.72
CA GLU A 53 -2.21 1.64 3.13
C GLU A 53 -1.53 2.02 1.82
N VAL A 54 -2.12 2.99 1.12
CA VAL A 54 -1.57 3.59 -0.10
C VAL A 54 -0.98 4.97 0.20
N MET A 55 -0.43 5.60 -0.83
CA MET A 55 0.03 6.98 -0.79
C MET A 55 -1.14 7.94 -0.53
N THR A 56 -0.94 8.88 0.38
CA THR A 56 -1.86 9.98 0.64
C THR A 56 -1.69 11.10 -0.39
N TYR A 57 -2.67 12.00 -0.48
CA TYR A 57 -2.55 13.16 -1.37
C TYR A 57 -1.33 14.05 -1.06
N GLN A 58 -1.00 14.24 0.22
CA GLN A 58 0.18 15.02 0.59
C GLN A 58 1.46 14.31 0.13
N GLU A 59 1.56 13.00 0.36
CA GLU A 59 2.70 12.20 -0.10
C GLU A 59 2.81 12.20 -1.64
N LEU A 60 1.70 12.29 -2.37
CA LEU A 60 1.69 12.46 -3.83
C LEU A 60 2.32 13.81 -4.25
N LYS A 61 1.97 14.90 -3.56
CA LYS A 61 2.55 16.22 -3.83
C LYS A 61 4.02 16.28 -3.43
N ASP A 62 4.39 15.67 -2.32
CA ASP A 62 5.78 15.57 -1.88
C ASP A 62 6.61 14.77 -2.91
N LEU A 63 6.05 13.70 -3.45
CA LEU A 63 6.69 12.91 -4.50
C LEU A 63 6.87 13.70 -5.81
N ALA A 64 5.89 14.50 -6.21
CA ALA A 64 5.99 15.35 -7.40
C ALA A 64 7.11 16.40 -7.30
N ASN A 65 7.36 16.89 -6.09
CA ASN A 65 8.38 17.90 -5.80
C ASN A 65 9.76 17.30 -5.42
N ASN A 66 9.87 15.98 -5.32
CA ASN A 66 11.10 15.32 -4.91
C ASN A 66 12.07 15.20 -6.10
N PRO A 67 13.25 15.86 -6.07
CA PRO A 67 14.21 15.83 -7.17
C PRO A 67 14.83 14.44 -7.41
N ASN A 68 14.78 13.55 -6.42
CA ASN A 68 15.28 12.19 -6.54
C ASN A 68 14.22 11.21 -7.04
N ALA A 69 12.96 11.64 -7.13
CA ALA A 69 11.89 10.81 -7.66
C ALA A 69 12.06 10.66 -9.18
N LYS A 70 11.89 9.42 -9.65
CA LYS A 70 11.95 9.10 -11.08
C LYS A 70 10.53 9.08 -11.63
N LEU A 71 9.94 10.25 -11.85
CA LEU A 71 8.57 10.37 -12.38
C LEU A 71 8.55 10.63 -13.90
N GLY A 72 9.56 11.32 -14.44
CA GLY A 72 9.46 11.94 -15.76
C GLY A 72 8.45 13.10 -15.78
N GLU A 73 8.57 13.99 -16.76
CA GLU A 73 7.82 15.25 -16.78
C GLU A 73 6.31 15.06 -16.91
N ILE A 74 5.88 14.06 -17.70
CA ILE A 74 4.45 13.77 -17.93
C ILE A 74 3.76 13.33 -16.64
N VAL A 75 4.35 12.39 -15.90
CA VAL A 75 3.74 11.89 -14.65
C VAL A 75 3.80 12.97 -13.57
N LYS A 76 4.92 13.70 -13.48
CA LYS A 76 5.08 14.81 -12.55
C LYS A 76 4.00 15.87 -12.76
N SER A 77 3.81 16.35 -13.99
CA SER A 77 2.76 17.34 -14.32
C SER A 77 1.36 16.82 -13.99
N LYS A 78 1.10 15.53 -14.22
CA LYS A 78 -0.18 14.92 -13.81
C LYS A 78 -0.36 14.88 -12.29
N PHE A 79 0.70 14.60 -11.54
CA PHE A 79 0.67 14.58 -10.07
C PHE A 79 0.50 15.99 -9.51
N GLU A 80 1.08 17.01 -10.13
CA GLU A 80 0.91 18.42 -9.76
C GLU A 80 -0.52 18.91 -10.00
N SER A 81 -1.14 18.50 -11.11
CA SER A 81 -2.47 18.97 -11.53
C SER A 81 -3.66 18.24 -10.88
N VAL A 82 -3.49 17.00 -10.41
CA VAL A 82 -4.61 16.27 -9.78
C VAL A 82 -5.03 16.94 -8.47
N SER A 83 -6.34 17.11 -8.28
CA SER A 83 -6.90 17.67 -7.04
C SER A 83 -6.97 16.62 -5.93
N GLN A 84 -6.99 17.07 -4.68
CA GLN A 84 -7.15 16.19 -3.52
C GLN A 84 -8.41 15.34 -3.62
N LYS A 85 -9.54 15.97 -4.00
CA LYS A 85 -10.81 15.27 -4.16
C LYS A 85 -10.71 14.17 -5.21
N ALA A 86 -10.18 14.47 -6.40
CA ALA A 86 -10.08 13.48 -7.47
C ALA A 86 -9.16 12.30 -7.11
N PHE A 87 -8.05 12.58 -6.42
CA PHE A 87 -7.15 11.53 -5.93
C PHE A 87 -7.83 10.64 -4.88
N THR A 88 -8.40 11.24 -3.83
CA THR A 88 -9.07 10.52 -2.74
C THR A 88 -10.26 9.72 -3.24
N ASP A 89 -11.12 10.31 -4.09
CA ASP A 89 -12.29 9.63 -4.65
C ASP A 89 -11.87 8.42 -5.50
N THR A 90 -10.76 8.53 -6.23
CA THR A 90 -10.22 7.41 -7.02
C THR A 90 -9.78 6.26 -6.12
N SER A 91 -9.02 6.55 -5.05
CA SER A 91 -8.55 5.55 -4.11
C SER A 91 -9.69 4.87 -3.35
N ILE A 92 -10.72 5.63 -2.95
CA ILE A 92 -11.91 5.08 -2.29
C ILE A 92 -12.70 4.19 -3.25
N ARG A 93 -12.86 4.61 -4.51
CA ARG A 93 -13.52 3.78 -5.53
C ARG A 93 -12.76 2.47 -5.75
N ASP A 94 -11.45 2.53 -5.94
CA ASP A 94 -10.62 1.34 -6.12
C ASP A 94 -10.76 0.35 -4.94
N PHE A 95 -10.81 0.87 -3.71
CA PHE A 95 -11.06 0.07 -2.50
C PHE A 95 -12.44 -0.58 -2.49
N ASN A 96 -13.49 0.20 -2.76
CA ASN A 96 -14.85 -0.30 -2.79
C ASN A 96 -15.03 -1.36 -3.89
N ASP A 97 -14.42 -1.16 -5.05
CA ASP A 97 -14.44 -2.13 -6.15
C ASP A 97 -13.79 -3.46 -5.74
N ILE A 98 -12.67 -3.43 -4.99
CA ILE A 98 -12.06 -4.65 -4.43
C ILE A 98 -13.05 -5.35 -3.48
N LYS A 99 -13.70 -4.62 -2.57
CA LYS A 99 -14.66 -5.19 -1.61
C LYS A 99 -15.86 -5.81 -2.30
N GLU A 100 -16.48 -5.09 -3.24
CA GLU A 100 -17.65 -5.58 -3.97
C GLU A 100 -17.32 -6.77 -4.86
N THR A 101 -16.15 -6.76 -5.52
CA THR A 101 -15.68 -7.91 -6.30
C THR A 101 -15.39 -9.11 -5.41
N GLY A 102 -14.81 -8.88 -4.22
CA GLY A 102 -14.61 -9.93 -3.21
C GLY A 102 -15.91 -10.60 -2.78
N LYS A 103 -16.97 -9.82 -2.53
CA LYS A 103 -18.30 -10.36 -2.25
C LYS A 103 -18.84 -11.17 -3.43
N THR A 104 -18.73 -10.63 -4.64
CA THR A 104 -19.20 -11.29 -5.88
C THR A 104 -18.57 -12.66 -6.08
N TYR A 105 -17.28 -12.79 -5.80
CA TYR A 105 -16.52 -14.04 -5.90
C TYR A 105 -16.50 -14.88 -4.61
N ASN A 106 -17.24 -14.50 -3.57
CA ASN A 106 -17.25 -15.17 -2.26
C ASN A 106 -15.83 -15.38 -1.69
N ILE A 107 -14.97 -14.37 -1.81
CA ILE A 107 -13.60 -14.41 -1.29
C ILE A 107 -13.65 -14.32 0.23
N ASP A 108 -13.08 -15.33 0.90
CA ASP A 108 -12.84 -15.30 2.33
C ASP A 108 -11.48 -14.64 2.60
N TRP A 109 -11.49 -13.31 2.73
CA TRP A 109 -10.30 -12.48 2.97
C TRP A 109 -9.50 -12.86 4.21
N SER A 110 -10.11 -13.55 5.18
CA SER A 110 -9.41 -14.00 6.39
C SER A 110 -8.64 -15.31 6.19
N SER A 111 -8.99 -16.06 5.15
CA SER A 111 -8.44 -17.39 4.84
C SER A 111 -7.60 -17.40 3.56
N ILE A 112 -7.39 -16.27 2.89
CA ILE A 112 -6.57 -16.20 1.69
C ILE A 112 -5.13 -16.62 2.00
N THR A 113 -4.50 -17.31 1.05
CA THR A 113 -3.09 -17.67 1.12
C THR A 113 -2.33 -17.05 -0.03
N PHE A 114 -1.10 -16.61 0.23
CA PHE A 114 -0.23 -16.09 -0.81
C PHE A 114 0.11 -17.21 -1.81
N SER A 115 0.09 -16.92 -3.10
CA SER A 115 0.46 -17.87 -4.15
C SER A 115 1.78 -17.49 -4.81
N GLU A 116 1.81 -16.35 -5.47
CA GLU A 116 2.97 -15.84 -6.20
C GLU A 116 2.80 -14.34 -6.44
N PHE A 117 3.81 -13.70 -7.01
CA PHE A 117 3.66 -12.35 -7.55
C PHE A 117 4.35 -12.25 -8.91
N LYS A 118 3.84 -11.37 -9.76
CA LYS A 118 4.49 -10.97 -11.01
C LYS A 118 4.72 -9.47 -10.96
N HIS A 119 5.77 -9.02 -11.62
CA HIS A 119 6.05 -7.59 -11.67
C HIS A 119 6.55 -7.14 -13.03
N LEU A 120 6.34 -5.86 -13.29
CA LEU A 120 6.86 -5.16 -14.45
C LEU A 120 7.43 -3.83 -13.98
N VAL A 121 8.75 -3.66 -14.14
CA VAL A 121 9.41 -2.36 -14.00
C VAL A 121 9.25 -1.61 -15.32
N ILE A 122 8.76 -0.38 -15.26
CA ILE A 122 8.56 0.49 -16.42
C ILE A 122 9.54 1.65 -16.31
N GLU A 123 10.50 1.73 -17.23
CA GLU A 123 11.47 2.82 -17.30
C GLU A 123 11.33 3.54 -18.64
N PHE A 124 11.08 4.85 -18.60
CA PHE A 124 10.96 5.71 -19.79
C PHE A 124 11.09 7.19 -19.41
N ASP A 125 11.88 7.99 -20.13
CA ASP A 125 11.99 9.45 -19.93
C ASP A 125 12.14 9.88 -18.46
N ASN A 126 13.15 9.31 -17.77
CA ASN A 126 13.42 9.47 -16.34
C ASN A 126 12.28 9.03 -15.39
N MET A 127 11.21 8.42 -15.89
CA MET A 127 10.22 7.69 -15.10
C MET A 127 10.78 6.31 -14.73
N LYS A 128 10.54 5.90 -13.49
CA LYS A 128 10.67 4.53 -13.02
C LYS A 128 9.43 4.16 -12.21
N GLY A 129 8.55 3.41 -12.85
CA GLY A 129 7.34 2.85 -12.27
C GLY A 129 7.46 1.34 -12.02
N LEU A 130 6.61 0.82 -11.15
CA LEU A 130 6.47 -0.60 -10.87
C LEU A 130 4.99 -0.97 -10.89
N ARG A 131 4.66 -2.00 -11.66
CA ARG A 131 3.37 -2.69 -11.56
C ARG A 131 3.61 -4.05 -10.93
N VAL A 132 2.81 -4.41 -9.93
CA VAL A 132 2.85 -5.72 -9.29
C VAL A 132 1.46 -6.35 -9.35
N GLU A 133 1.41 -7.60 -9.79
CA GLU A 133 0.26 -8.47 -9.62
C GLU A 133 0.54 -9.38 -8.43
N THR A 134 -0.24 -9.25 -7.37
CA THR A 134 -0.11 -10.09 -6.17
C THR A 134 -1.18 -11.15 -6.20
N TYR A 135 -0.77 -12.41 -6.39
CA TYR A 135 -1.68 -13.54 -6.53
C TYR A 135 -1.95 -14.20 -5.18
N PHE A 136 -3.22 -14.51 -4.92
CA PHE A 136 -3.65 -15.19 -3.72
C PHE A 136 -4.68 -16.27 -4.05
N LYS A 137 -4.72 -17.31 -3.23
CA LYS A 137 -5.67 -18.42 -3.33
C LYS A 137 -6.77 -18.25 -2.30
N ASN A 138 -8.02 -18.33 -2.75
CA ASN A 138 -9.20 -18.35 -1.88
C ASN A 138 -9.40 -19.76 -1.27
N LYS A 139 -10.28 -19.88 -0.27
CA LYS A 139 -10.54 -21.15 0.44
C LYS A 139 -10.99 -22.31 -0.47
N ASP A 140 -11.62 -21.98 -1.61
CA ASP A 140 -12.09 -22.93 -2.63
C ASP A 140 -10.96 -23.39 -3.58
N GLY A 141 -9.75 -22.87 -3.40
CA GLY A 141 -8.61 -23.16 -4.27
C GLY A 141 -8.51 -22.26 -5.50
N GLN A 142 -9.50 -21.42 -5.79
CA GLN A 142 -9.45 -20.47 -6.91
C GLN A 142 -8.39 -19.41 -6.64
N ILE A 143 -7.58 -19.13 -7.66
CA ILE A 143 -6.53 -18.12 -7.59
C ILE A 143 -7.05 -16.82 -8.19
N TYR A 144 -6.80 -15.72 -7.50
CA TYR A 144 -7.06 -14.35 -7.94
C TYR A 144 -5.78 -13.54 -7.86
N PHE A 145 -5.79 -12.34 -8.45
CA PHE A 145 -4.76 -11.36 -8.19
C PHE A 145 -5.33 -9.95 -8.04
N VAL A 146 -4.60 -9.12 -7.31
CA VAL A 146 -4.79 -7.67 -7.23
C VAL A 146 -3.63 -6.94 -7.91
N LYS A 147 -3.89 -5.77 -8.50
CA LYS A 147 -2.85 -4.95 -9.13
C LYS A 147 -2.46 -3.79 -8.21
N SER A 148 -1.18 -3.63 -7.94
CA SER A 148 -0.62 -2.40 -7.37
C SER A 148 0.24 -1.65 -8.38
N GLN A 149 0.22 -0.32 -8.28
CA GLN A 149 1.04 0.59 -9.08
C GLN A 149 1.85 1.46 -8.14
N SER A 150 3.13 1.61 -8.44
CA SER A 150 4.08 2.35 -7.62
C SER A 150 5.04 3.18 -8.47
N PHE A 151 5.58 4.25 -7.87
CA PHE A 151 6.63 5.07 -8.47
C PHE A 151 7.86 5.11 -7.57
N TYR A 152 9.05 5.19 -8.19
CA TYR A 152 10.31 5.26 -7.46
C TYR A 152 10.53 6.66 -6.88
N ASP A 153 10.69 6.75 -5.55
CA ASP A 153 10.79 8.01 -4.79
C ASP A 153 12.23 8.48 -4.51
N GLY A 154 13.22 7.84 -5.14
CA GLY A 154 14.64 8.08 -4.85
C GLY A 154 15.25 7.04 -3.90
N LYS A 155 14.43 6.35 -3.10
CA LYS A 155 14.85 5.29 -2.17
C LYS A 155 14.27 3.92 -2.55
N GLY A 156 13.01 3.89 -2.95
CA GLY A 156 12.25 2.67 -3.24
C GLY A 156 10.94 3.00 -3.94
N TYR A 157 10.01 2.05 -3.97
CA TYR A 157 8.72 2.16 -4.63
C TYR A 157 7.63 2.56 -3.65
N ARG A 158 6.87 3.61 -3.97
CA ARG A 158 5.69 4.04 -3.22
C ARG A 158 4.42 3.61 -3.93
N ILE A 159 3.55 2.84 -3.26
CA ILE A 159 2.28 2.41 -3.82
C ILE A 159 1.33 3.60 -3.93
N VAL A 160 1.01 4.02 -5.16
CA VAL A 160 0.04 5.09 -5.43
C VAL A 160 -1.38 4.54 -5.59
N LYS A 161 -1.50 3.27 -5.98
CA LYS A 161 -2.78 2.64 -6.29
C LYS A 161 -2.73 1.14 -5.98
N LEU A 162 -3.83 0.64 -5.42
CA LEU A 162 -4.13 -0.78 -5.28
C LEU A 162 -5.58 -0.98 -5.77
N ALA A 163 -5.79 -1.81 -6.79
CA ALA A 163 -7.10 -1.96 -7.41
C ALA A 163 -7.27 -3.32 -8.11
N GLU A 164 -8.52 -3.60 -8.46
CA GLU A 164 -8.95 -4.69 -9.34
C GLU A 164 -8.71 -6.08 -8.77
N ILE A 165 -9.76 -6.91 -8.70
CA ILE A 165 -9.62 -8.34 -8.38
C ILE A 165 -9.95 -9.15 -9.63
N VAL A 166 -8.99 -9.95 -10.08
CA VAL A 166 -9.11 -10.71 -11.33
C VAL A 166 -8.89 -12.19 -11.06
N PRO A 167 -9.80 -13.09 -11.50
CA PRO A 167 -9.56 -14.52 -11.41
C PRO A 167 -8.45 -14.94 -12.38
N LYS A 168 -7.51 -15.75 -11.89
CA LYS A 168 -6.53 -16.44 -12.74
C LYS A 168 -7.26 -17.56 -13.49
N ARG A 169 -7.34 -17.42 -14.81
CA ARG A 169 -7.88 -18.44 -15.72
C ARG A 169 -6.86 -19.53 -15.98
#